data_AF-A0A535QBF0-F1
#
_entry.id   AF-A0A535QBF0-F1
#
_cell.length_a   1.000
_cell.length_b   1.000
_cell.length_c   1.000
_cell.angle_alpha   90.00
_cell.angle_beta   90.00
_cell.angle_gamma   90.00
#
_symmetry.space_group_name_H-M   'P 1'
#
loop_
_entity.id
_entity.type
_entity.pdbx_description
1 polymer ?
#
loop_
_entity_poly.entity_id
_entity_poly.type
_entity_poly.pdbx_seq_one_letter_code
_entity_poly.pdbx_strand_id
1 'polypeptide(L)'
;MNIQATIEPLLADSFRTIDDGLMRLRRNTTLRLLRRGVDRHHCETALNRMKLLVPAGLAGTYQWHDGTDTSTGVTLDDLHLFPGFYFLSLDDAIKNYEAFRQDSRWNPAWLPLFANGGGDFYAVVCRERDVDWGRVVHFRIDEANHPVEFSSLSTFLATIAAGYDSSLFFVDSRGYLEMDDMAWVALAARLNPDVAYWHIE
;
A
#
# COMPACT_ATOMS: atom_id res chain seq x y z
N MET A 1 -13.39 17.76 -16.20
CA MET A 1 -12.13 17.02 -16.44
C MET A 1 -12.26 15.70 -15.70
N ASN A 2 -12.18 14.55 -16.37
CA ASN A 2 -12.42 13.25 -15.73
C ASN A 2 -11.19 12.85 -14.91
N ILE A 3 -11.24 13.07 -13.59
CA ILE A 3 -10.13 12.82 -12.66
C ILE A 3 -9.63 11.37 -12.77
N GLN A 4 -10.54 10.41 -13.02
CA GLN A 4 -10.22 9.00 -13.24
C GLN A 4 -9.26 8.77 -14.43
N ALA A 5 -9.45 9.52 -15.53
CA ALA A 5 -8.67 9.35 -16.76
C ALA A 5 -7.23 9.86 -16.64
N THR A 6 -6.95 10.75 -15.68
CA THR A 6 -5.59 11.24 -15.40
C THR A 6 -4.85 10.33 -14.41
N ILE A 7 -5.58 9.62 -13.54
CA ILE A 7 -5.01 8.77 -12.49
C ILE A 7 -4.53 7.41 -13.02
N GLU A 8 -5.26 6.80 -13.96
CA GLU A 8 -4.93 5.46 -14.47
C GLU A 8 -3.54 5.37 -15.13
N PRO A 9 -3.09 6.33 -15.97
CA PRO A 9 -1.73 6.32 -16.52
C PRO A 9 -0.64 6.44 -15.45
N LEU A 10 -0.82 7.30 -14.45
CA LEU A 10 0.14 7.50 -13.35
C LEU A 10 0.33 6.23 -12.50
N LEU A 11 -0.76 5.49 -12.29
CA LEU A 11 -0.72 4.20 -11.60
C LEU A 11 -0.02 3.14 -12.44
N ALA A 12 -0.33 3.05 -13.75
CA ALA A 12 0.29 2.08 -14.64
C ALA A 12 1.82 2.24 -14.71
N ASP A 13 2.30 3.49 -14.71
CA ASP A 13 3.74 3.77 -14.68
C ASP A 13 4.35 3.41 -13.31
N SER A 14 3.66 3.72 -12.21
CA SER A 14 4.11 3.32 -10.87
C SER A 14 4.21 1.80 -10.72
N PHE A 15 3.21 1.05 -11.21
CA PHE A 15 3.21 -0.42 -11.18
C PHE A 15 4.40 -1.00 -11.94
N ARG A 16 4.63 -0.52 -13.17
CA ARG A 16 5.77 -0.94 -13.99
C ARG A 16 7.10 -0.66 -13.29
N THR A 17 7.26 0.52 -12.73
CA THR A 17 8.47 0.90 -11.98
C THR A 17 8.69 0.00 -10.76
N ILE A 18 7.63 -0.37 -10.03
CA ILE A 18 7.75 -1.28 -8.88
C ILE A 18 8.16 -2.68 -9.34
N ASP A 19 7.53 -3.23 -10.39
CA ASP A 19 7.91 -4.52 -10.96
C ASP A 19 9.36 -4.52 -11.45
N ASP A 20 9.77 -3.47 -12.17
CA ASP A 20 11.15 -3.29 -12.64
C ASP A 20 12.12 -3.17 -11.47
N GLY A 21 11.76 -2.46 -10.41
CA GLY A 21 12.53 -2.33 -9.18
C GLY A 21 12.77 -3.67 -8.50
N LEU A 22 11.72 -4.48 -8.33
CA LEU A 22 11.81 -5.83 -7.79
C LEU A 22 12.69 -6.73 -8.66
N MET A 23 12.57 -6.64 -9.99
CA MET A 23 13.43 -7.36 -10.92
C MET A 23 14.91 -6.94 -10.79
N ARG A 24 15.20 -5.64 -10.72
CA ARG A 24 16.56 -5.09 -10.53
C ARG A 24 17.19 -5.61 -9.23
N LEU A 25 16.41 -5.64 -8.16
CA LEU A 25 16.83 -6.16 -6.85
C LEU A 25 16.80 -7.70 -6.76
N ARG A 26 16.49 -8.40 -7.86
CA ARG A 26 16.42 -9.87 -7.95
C ARG A 26 15.44 -10.48 -6.95
N ARG A 27 14.35 -9.77 -6.62
CA ARG A 27 13.24 -10.23 -5.76
C ARG A 27 12.31 -11.20 -6.51
N ASN A 28 12.89 -12.20 -7.15
CA ASN A 28 12.19 -13.17 -8.00
C ASN A 28 11.15 -13.97 -7.21
N THR A 29 11.41 -14.24 -5.93
CA THR A 29 10.44 -14.91 -5.06
C THR A 29 9.22 -14.02 -4.84
N THR A 30 9.42 -12.76 -4.43
CA THR A 30 8.34 -11.77 -4.29
C THR A 30 7.49 -11.68 -5.56
N LEU A 31 8.12 -11.52 -6.74
CA LEU A 31 7.41 -11.44 -8.02
C LEU A 31 6.55 -12.69 -8.33
N ARG A 32 7.02 -13.88 -7.98
CA ARG A 32 6.25 -15.13 -8.17
C ARG A 32 5.07 -15.25 -7.21
N LEU A 33 5.14 -14.59 -6.05
CA LEU A 33 4.09 -14.63 -5.04
C LEU A 33 3.00 -13.58 -5.30
N LEU A 34 3.26 -12.57 -6.14
CA LEU A 34 2.23 -11.61 -6.55
C LEU A 34 1.14 -12.34 -7.34
N ARG A 35 -0.08 -12.28 -6.80
CA ARG A 35 -1.25 -12.96 -7.34
C ARG A 35 -1.74 -12.23 -8.57
N ARG A 36 -2.34 -12.96 -9.50
CA ARG A 36 -2.98 -12.35 -10.66
C ARG A 36 -4.05 -11.35 -10.20
N GLY A 37 -4.07 -10.16 -10.79
CA GLY A 37 -5.07 -9.15 -10.48
C GLY A 37 -6.51 -9.60 -10.72
N VAL A 38 -7.41 -8.99 -9.96
CA VAL A 38 -8.87 -9.17 -10.02
C VAL A 38 -9.53 -8.02 -10.77
N ASP A 39 -10.72 -8.24 -11.33
CA ASP A 39 -11.42 -7.16 -12.00
C ASP A 39 -12.02 -6.13 -11.01
N ARG A 40 -12.30 -4.92 -11.52
CA ARG A 40 -12.88 -3.82 -10.77
C ARG A 40 -14.21 -4.19 -10.09
N HIS A 41 -15.07 -4.93 -10.78
CA HIS A 41 -16.40 -5.26 -10.27
C HIS A 41 -16.32 -6.20 -9.06
N HIS A 42 -15.35 -7.12 -9.06
CA HIS A 42 -15.04 -7.95 -7.91
C HIS A 42 -14.64 -7.11 -6.69
N CYS A 43 -13.71 -6.16 -6.85
CA CYS A 43 -13.30 -5.24 -5.79
C CYS A 43 -14.48 -4.42 -5.24
N GLU A 44 -15.28 -3.81 -6.13
CA GLU A 44 -16.47 -3.04 -5.75
C GLU A 44 -17.49 -3.89 -5.00
N THR A 45 -17.75 -5.12 -5.47
CA THR A 45 -18.71 -6.03 -4.83
C THR A 45 -18.25 -6.45 -3.44
N ALA A 46 -16.96 -6.75 -3.27
CA ALA A 46 -16.41 -7.15 -2.00
C ALA A 46 -16.47 -6.02 -0.97
N LEU A 47 -16.07 -4.80 -1.36
CA LEU A 47 -16.07 -3.64 -0.47
C LEU A 47 -17.48 -3.19 -0.09
N ASN A 48 -18.43 -3.22 -1.04
CA ASN A 48 -19.82 -2.83 -0.80
C ASN A 48 -20.48 -3.68 0.30
N ARG A 49 -20.12 -4.96 0.44
CA ARG A 49 -20.64 -5.84 1.52
C ARG A 49 -20.30 -5.31 2.92
N MET A 50 -19.18 -4.62 3.05
CA MET A 50 -18.71 -4.00 4.30
C MET A 50 -19.14 -2.53 4.44
N LYS A 51 -19.95 -2.02 3.50
CA LYS A 51 -20.30 -0.59 3.38
C LYS A 51 -19.07 0.30 3.17
N LEU A 52 -18.06 -0.22 2.50
CA LEU A 52 -16.91 0.51 2.01
C LEU A 52 -17.09 0.78 0.51
N LEU A 53 -16.53 1.89 0.04
CA LEU A 53 -16.51 2.29 -1.36
C LEU A 53 -15.09 2.21 -1.90
N VAL A 54 -14.95 2.20 -3.23
CA VAL A 54 -13.64 2.09 -3.91
C VAL A 54 -13.13 3.49 -4.28
N PRO A 55 -12.18 4.07 -3.52
CA PRO A 55 -11.57 5.34 -3.91
C PRO A 55 -10.71 5.21 -5.17
N ALA A 56 -10.33 6.36 -5.72
CA ALA A 56 -9.50 6.42 -6.92
C ALA A 56 -8.20 5.62 -6.73
N GLY A 57 -7.88 4.81 -7.73
CA GLY A 57 -6.71 3.95 -7.77
C GLY A 57 -6.86 2.58 -7.09
N LEU A 58 -7.77 2.39 -6.13
CA LEU A 58 -7.84 1.14 -5.37
C LEU A 58 -8.16 -0.09 -6.25
N ALA A 59 -9.17 0.03 -7.12
CA ALA A 59 -9.46 -1.02 -8.10
C ALA A 59 -8.28 -1.26 -9.04
N GLY A 60 -7.58 -0.20 -9.47
CA GLY A 60 -6.41 -0.33 -10.35
C GLY A 60 -5.28 -1.11 -9.68
N THR A 61 -5.05 -0.88 -8.39
CA THR A 61 -4.07 -1.62 -7.60
C THR A 61 -4.39 -3.11 -7.51
N TYR A 62 -5.67 -3.46 -7.26
CA TYR A 62 -6.09 -4.87 -7.26
C TYR A 62 -6.17 -5.50 -8.67
N GLN A 63 -6.34 -4.70 -9.71
CA GLN A 63 -6.24 -5.14 -11.11
C GLN A 63 -4.80 -5.41 -11.53
N TRP A 64 -3.82 -4.72 -10.94
CA TRP A 64 -2.40 -5.04 -11.11
C TRP A 64 -2.07 -6.38 -10.45
N HIS A 65 -2.28 -6.49 -9.15
CA HIS A 65 -2.12 -7.75 -8.41
C HIS A 65 -3.18 -7.90 -7.32
N ASP A 66 -3.65 -9.12 -7.08
CA ASP A 66 -4.51 -9.43 -5.93
C ASP A 66 -3.66 -9.74 -4.69
N GLY A 67 -2.78 -8.81 -4.35
CA GLY A 67 -1.82 -8.98 -3.25
C GLY A 67 -0.81 -10.10 -3.45
N THR A 68 -0.26 -10.56 -2.34
CA THR A 68 0.79 -11.57 -2.25
C THR A 68 0.23 -12.89 -1.71
N ASP A 69 0.66 -14.02 -2.28
CA ASP A 69 0.35 -15.36 -1.74
C ASP A 69 1.19 -15.66 -0.50
N THR A 70 0.52 -15.63 0.65
CA THR A 70 1.13 -15.88 1.97
C THR A 70 1.12 -17.35 2.39
N SER A 71 0.56 -18.26 1.57
CA SER A 71 0.38 -19.68 1.93
C SER A 71 1.63 -20.57 1.71
N THR A 72 2.73 -19.99 1.24
CA THR A 72 3.82 -20.72 0.58
C THR A 72 4.98 -21.12 1.49
N GLY A 73 4.92 -20.82 2.79
CA GLY A 73 5.96 -21.16 3.76
C GLY A 73 7.29 -20.42 3.56
N VAL A 74 7.30 -19.38 2.72
CA VAL A 74 8.42 -18.47 2.50
C VAL A 74 8.66 -17.58 3.72
N THR A 75 9.78 -16.86 3.73
CA THR A 75 10.04 -15.90 4.80
C THR A 75 9.12 -14.68 4.67
N LEU A 76 8.88 -13.97 5.76
CA LEU A 76 8.11 -12.72 5.73
C LEU A 76 8.75 -11.70 4.78
N ASP A 77 10.09 -11.61 4.77
CA ASP A 77 10.78 -10.71 3.86
C ASP A 77 10.53 -11.04 2.38
N ASP A 78 10.45 -12.34 2.01
CA ASP A 78 10.11 -12.74 0.64
C ASP A 78 8.76 -12.17 0.16
N LEU A 79 7.85 -11.86 1.10
CA LEU A 79 6.55 -11.26 0.79
C LEU A 79 6.64 -9.76 0.52
N HIS A 80 7.66 -9.07 1.05
CA HIS A 80 7.76 -7.62 1.05
C HIS A 80 7.80 -7.05 -0.37
N LEU A 81 6.81 -6.22 -0.69
CA LEU A 81 6.74 -5.43 -1.92
C LEU A 81 7.59 -4.17 -1.81
N PHE A 82 7.75 -3.63 -0.60
CA PHE A 82 8.68 -2.57 -0.24
C PHE A 82 9.15 -2.83 1.20
N PRO A 83 10.25 -2.20 1.65
CA PRO A 83 10.85 -2.51 2.96
C PRO A 83 9.83 -2.56 4.09
N GLY A 84 9.73 -3.73 4.73
CA GLY A 84 8.85 -3.99 5.87
C GLY A 84 7.39 -4.31 5.56
N PHE A 85 6.92 -4.27 4.29
CA PHE A 85 5.50 -4.42 3.99
C PHE A 85 5.22 -5.25 2.74
N TYR A 86 4.22 -6.13 2.84
CA TYR A 86 3.69 -6.91 1.73
C TYR A 86 2.26 -6.49 1.38
N PHE A 87 1.87 -6.72 0.12
CA PHE A 87 0.56 -6.35 -0.39
C PHE A 87 -0.48 -7.43 0.00
N LEU A 88 -1.54 -7.04 0.69
CA LEU A 88 -2.62 -7.94 1.07
C LEU A 88 -3.48 -8.33 -0.14
N SER A 89 -3.80 -9.61 -0.26
CA SER A 89 -4.89 -10.03 -1.14
C SER A 89 -6.19 -9.35 -0.72
N LEU A 90 -7.15 -9.19 -1.63
CA LEU A 90 -8.42 -8.55 -1.28
C LEU A 90 -9.13 -9.31 -0.15
N ASP A 91 -9.08 -10.64 -0.17
CA ASP A 91 -9.63 -11.48 0.90
C ASP A 91 -8.93 -11.25 2.24
N ASP A 92 -7.59 -11.14 2.25
CA ASP A 92 -6.85 -10.92 3.49
C ASP A 92 -7.00 -9.48 4.01
N ALA A 93 -7.14 -8.49 3.12
CA ALA A 93 -7.50 -7.13 3.48
C ALA A 93 -8.86 -7.10 4.22
N ILE A 94 -9.85 -7.85 3.71
CA ILE A 94 -11.18 -7.97 4.32
C ILE A 94 -11.10 -8.66 5.68
N LYS A 95 -10.38 -9.79 5.78
CA LYS A 95 -10.21 -10.50 7.06
C LYS A 95 -9.55 -9.61 8.11
N ASN A 96 -8.49 -8.87 7.74
CA ASN A 96 -7.82 -7.94 8.66
C ASN A 96 -8.75 -6.79 9.05
N TYR A 97 -9.47 -6.20 8.10
CA TYR A 97 -10.50 -5.20 8.41
C TYR A 97 -11.51 -5.73 9.44
N GLU A 98 -12.04 -6.94 9.24
CA GLU A 98 -13.01 -7.53 10.16
C GLU A 98 -12.44 -7.83 11.55
N ALA A 99 -11.17 -8.23 11.62
CA ALA A 99 -10.46 -8.46 12.87
C ALA A 99 -10.23 -7.16 13.67
N PHE A 100 -9.88 -6.07 12.97
CA PHE A 100 -9.55 -4.79 13.59
C PHE A 100 -10.73 -3.84 13.78
N ARG A 101 -11.88 -4.05 13.12
CA ARG A 101 -13.04 -3.13 13.20
C ARG A 101 -13.60 -2.87 14.60
N GLN A 102 -13.21 -3.67 15.61
CA GLN A 102 -13.60 -3.51 17.01
C GLN A 102 -12.50 -2.88 17.87
N ASP A 103 -11.28 -2.72 17.34
CA ASP A 103 -10.23 -1.96 18.01
C ASP A 103 -10.65 -0.49 18.06
N SER A 104 -10.55 0.12 19.24
CA SER A 104 -10.97 1.51 19.46
C SER A 104 -10.13 2.53 18.69
N ARG A 105 -8.94 2.13 18.21
CA ARG A 105 -8.03 2.95 17.42
C ARG A 105 -8.25 2.80 15.92
N TRP A 106 -8.97 1.75 15.50
CA TRP A 106 -9.25 1.50 14.10
C TRP A 106 -10.44 2.34 13.63
N ASN A 107 -10.24 3.19 12.62
CA ASN A 107 -11.38 3.84 11.97
C ASN A 107 -12.08 2.81 11.07
N PRO A 108 -13.39 2.56 11.25
CA PRO A 108 -14.12 1.63 10.39
C PRO A 108 -14.16 2.01 8.89
N ALA A 109 -13.70 3.21 8.51
CA ALA A 109 -13.52 3.61 7.12
C ALA A 109 -12.23 3.03 6.49
N TRP A 110 -11.29 2.51 7.27
CA TRP A 110 -9.98 2.07 6.78
C TRP A 110 -10.04 0.64 6.26
N LEU A 111 -9.58 0.43 5.03
CA LEU A 111 -9.29 -0.90 4.48
C LEU A 111 -7.76 -1.09 4.51
N PRO A 112 -7.23 -2.11 5.22
CA PRO A 112 -5.79 -2.37 5.19
C PRO A 112 -5.39 -2.86 3.81
N LEU A 113 -4.31 -2.31 3.25
CA LEU A 113 -3.84 -2.63 1.91
C LEU A 113 -2.46 -3.29 1.95
N PHE A 114 -1.56 -2.79 2.78
CA PHE A 114 -0.25 -3.40 3.00
C PHE A 114 -0.08 -3.73 4.47
N ALA A 115 0.58 -4.84 4.76
CA ALA A 115 0.82 -5.30 6.12
C ALA A 115 2.30 -5.60 6.36
N ASN A 116 2.77 -5.41 7.58
CA ASN A 116 4.12 -5.81 7.98
C ASN A 116 4.20 -7.22 8.62
N GLY A 117 3.06 -7.89 8.80
CA GLY A 117 2.96 -9.19 9.48
C GLY A 117 3.02 -9.12 11.02
N GLY A 118 3.32 -7.96 11.59
CA GLY A 118 3.30 -7.67 13.04
C GLY A 118 2.02 -6.99 13.53
N GLY A 119 1.12 -6.60 12.62
CA GLY A 119 -0.14 -5.93 12.94
C GLY A 119 -0.21 -4.46 12.49
N ASP A 120 0.85 -3.95 11.85
CA ASP A 120 0.83 -2.62 11.25
C ASP A 120 0.31 -2.70 9.82
N PHE A 121 -0.40 -1.65 9.42
CA PHE A 121 -0.99 -1.56 8.10
C PHE A 121 -0.81 -0.17 7.51
N TYR A 122 -0.53 -0.12 6.20
CA TYR A 122 -0.98 1.01 5.40
C TYR A 122 -2.40 0.75 4.95
N ALA A 123 -3.33 1.61 5.37
CA ALA A 123 -4.75 1.47 5.09
C ALA A 123 -5.29 2.66 4.28
N VAL A 124 -6.23 2.39 3.38
CA VAL A 124 -6.88 3.40 2.55
C VAL A 124 -8.23 3.76 3.15
N VAL A 125 -8.55 5.06 3.20
CA VAL A 125 -9.86 5.53 3.68
C VAL A 125 -10.92 5.31 2.60
N CYS A 126 -11.82 4.36 2.87
CA CYS A 126 -12.80 3.83 1.93
C CYS A 126 -14.26 4.21 2.28
N ARG A 127 -14.48 5.41 2.85
CA ARG A 127 -15.82 6.03 2.92
C ARG A 127 -15.78 7.48 2.47
N GLU A 128 -16.62 7.82 1.49
CA GLU A 128 -16.61 9.14 0.84
C GLU A 128 -16.95 10.31 1.78
N ARG A 129 -17.71 10.05 2.85
CA ARG A 129 -18.07 11.07 3.85
C ARG A 129 -16.94 11.41 4.83
N ASP A 130 -15.89 10.60 4.90
CA ASP A 130 -14.75 10.86 5.77
C ASP A 130 -13.87 11.93 5.14
N VAL A 131 -13.36 12.88 5.94
CA VAL A 131 -12.55 14.02 5.47
C VAL A 131 -11.28 13.57 4.73
N ASP A 132 -10.79 12.38 5.07
CA ASP A 132 -9.59 11.79 4.50
C ASP A 132 -9.87 10.76 3.40
N TRP A 133 -11.07 10.75 2.79
CA TRP A 133 -11.44 9.85 1.70
C TRP A 133 -10.32 9.69 0.65
N GLY A 134 -9.95 8.43 0.36
CA GLY A 134 -8.93 8.06 -0.61
C GLY A 134 -7.48 8.29 -0.17
N ARG A 135 -7.25 8.88 1.01
CA ARG A 135 -5.92 9.05 1.60
C ARG A 135 -5.43 7.75 2.24
N VAL A 136 -4.13 7.68 2.52
CA VAL A 136 -3.48 6.54 3.16
C VAL A 136 -3.05 6.90 4.57
N VAL A 137 -3.42 6.04 5.52
CA VAL A 137 -3.06 6.11 6.93
C VAL A 137 -2.13 4.96 7.26
N HIS A 138 -1.11 5.22 8.07
CA HIS A 138 -0.28 4.17 8.64
C HIS A 138 -0.80 3.85 10.04
N PHE A 139 -1.50 2.74 10.15
CA PHE A 139 -1.89 2.16 11.43
C PHE A 139 -0.70 1.39 12.01
N ARG A 140 -0.23 1.80 13.19
CA ARG A 140 0.82 1.09 13.94
C ARG A 140 0.21 0.51 15.21
N ILE A 141 0.35 -0.79 15.43
CA ILE A 141 -0.40 -1.50 16.47
C ILE A 141 0.00 -1.09 17.90
N ASP A 142 1.14 -0.44 18.07
CA ASP A 142 1.65 0.09 19.34
C ASP A 142 1.37 1.59 19.54
N GLU A 143 0.83 2.28 18.53
CA GLU A 143 0.48 3.69 18.61
C GLU A 143 -1.01 3.90 18.96
N ALA A 144 -1.31 5.08 19.49
CA ALA A 144 -2.68 5.51 19.78
C ALA A 144 -3.28 6.42 18.70
N ASN A 145 -2.43 7.11 17.94
CA ASN A 145 -2.81 8.06 16.90
C ASN A 145 -2.19 7.63 15.58
N HIS A 146 -2.97 7.69 14.51
CA HIS A 146 -2.54 7.26 13.17
C HIS A 146 -2.85 8.37 12.17
N PRO A 147 -1.94 9.34 11.96
CA PRO A 147 -2.17 10.41 11.01
C PRO A 147 -2.16 9.88 9.57
N VAL A 148 -2.73 10.65 8.66
CA VAL A 148 -2.54 10.44 7.22
C VAL A 148 -1.06 10.62 6.90
N GLU A 149 -0.49 9.65 6.18
CA GLU A 149 0.87 9.73 5.64
C GLU A 149 0.88 9.99 4.14
N PHE A 150 -0.20 9.72 3.38
CA PHE A 150 -0.22 10.05 1.94
C PHE A 150 -1.55 10.64 1.49
N SER A 151 -1.47 11.65 0.62
CA SER A 151 -2.63 12.41 0.13
C SER A 151 -3.55 11.61 -0.78
N SER A 152 -3.06 10.50 -1.35
CA SER A 152 -3.87 9.53 -2.08
C SER A 152 -3.13 8.20 -2.20
N LEU A 153 -3.84 7.12 -2.52
CA LEU A 153 -3.22 5.84 -2.89
C LEU A 153 -2.29 5.97 -4.11
N SER A 154 -2.62 6.84 -5.07
CA SER A 154 -1.78 7.06 -6.24
C SER A 154 -0.45 7.71 -5.86
N THR A 155 -0.47 8.72 -4.98
CA THR A 155 0.75 9.36 -4.47
C THR A 155 1.59 8.40 -3.64
N PHE A 156 0.95 7.53 -2.86
CA PHE A 156 1.65 6.50 -2.08
C PHE A 156 2.42 5.53 -2.99
N LEU A 157 1.74 4.96 -3.99
CA LEU A 157 2.37 4.06 -4.95
C LEU A 157 3.46 4.75 -5.80
N ALA A 158 3.24 6.01 -6.19
CA ALA A 158 4.25 6.81 -6.87
C ALA A 158 5.48 7.07 -5.99
N THR A 159 5.29 7.21 -4.66
CA THR A 159 6.40 7.37 -3.72
C THR A 159 7.21 6.07 -3.59
N ILE A 160 6.55 4.91 -3.53
CA ILE A 160 7.20 3.59 -3.56
C ILE A 160 7.98 3.41 -4.87
N ALA A 161 7.36 3.71 -6.02
CA ALA A 161 8.00 3.65 -7.33
C ALA A 161 9.25 4.56 -7.39
N ALA A 162 9.15 5.79 -6.91
CA ALA A 162 10.27 6.71 -6.85
C ALA A 162 11.41 6.22 -5.92
N GLY A 163 11.08 5.47 -4.86
CA GLY A 163 12.06 4.79 -4.00
C GLY A 163 12.87 3.75 -4.76
N TYR A 164 12.22 2.94 -5.60
CA TYR A 164 12.87 1.99 -6.49
C TYR A 164 13.75 2.65 -7.57
N ASP A 165 13.28 3.75 -8.18
CA ASP A 165 14.04 4.46 -9.22
C ASP A 165 15.23 5.24 -8.66
N SER A 166 15.09 5.75 -7.43
CA SER A 166 16.16 6.48 -6.74
C SER A 166 17.13 5.55 -6.01
N SER A 167 16.99 4.22 -6.15
CA SER A 167 17.81 3.20 -5.46
C SER A 167 17.83 3.36 -3.94
N LEU A 168 16.77 3.94 -3.36
CA LEU A 168 16.60 4.05 -1.91
C LEU A 168 16.29 2.69 -1.30
N PHE A 169 15.64 1.83 -2.07
CA PHE A 169 15.41 0.43 -1.71
C PHE A 169 16.55 -0.42 -2.23
N PHE A 170 17.07 -1.28 -1.36
CA PHE A 170 18.19 -2.16 -1.67
C PHE A 170 18.05 -3.50 -0.95
N VAL A 171 18.81 -4.48 -1.40
CA VAL A 171 18.95 -5.77 -0.69
C VAL A 171 20.26 -5.74 0.08
N ASP A 172 20.19 -5.91 1.39
CA ASP A 172 21.37 -5.86 2.25
C ASP A 172 22.25 -7.13 2.12
N SER A 173 23.35 -7.18 2.86
CA SER A 173 24.28 -8.32 2.83
C SER A 173 23.69 -9.62 3.37
N ARG A 174 22.56 -9.56 4.08
CA ARG A 174 21.82 -10.70 4.64
C ARG A 174 20.66 -11.13 3.76
N GLY A 175 20.36 -10.38 2.69
CA GLY A 175 19.31 -10.69 1.72
C GLY A 175 17.96 -10.02 2.02
N TYR A 176 17.88 -9.13 3.02
CA TYR A 176 16.64 -8.43 3.37
C TYR A 176 16.42 -7.23 2.48
N LEU A 177 15.15 -6.96 2.15
CA LEU A 177 14.75 -5.75 1.43
C LEU A 177 14.68 -4.58 2.43
N GLU A 178 15.62 -3.64 2.30
CA GLU A 178 15.85 -2.53 3.22
C GLU A 178 15.76 -1.17 2.50
N MET A 179 15.72 -0.08 3.28
CA MET A 179 15.78 1.29 2.76
C MET A 179 16.76 2.18 3.49
N ASP A 180 17.18 3.26 2.81
CA ASP A 180 17.72 4.45 3.48
C ASP A 180 16.55 5.26 4.05
N ASP A 181 16.31 5.13 5.35
CA ASP A 181 15.18 5.76 6.05
C ASP A 181 15.17 7.29 5.93
N MET A 182 16.34 7.92 6.04
CA MET A 182 16.45 9.38 5.99
C MET A 182 16.14 9.90 4.58
N ALA A 183 16.68 9.22 3.57
CA ALA A 183 16.39 9.56 2.19
C ALA A 183 14.94 9.23 1.79
N TRP A 184 14.34 8.17 2.37
CA TRP A 184 12.92 7.86 2.23
C TRP A 184 12.04 8.97 2.77
N VAL A 185 12.29 9.43 4.00
CA VAL A 185 11.54 10.56 4.61
C VAL A 185 11.63 11.81 3.72
N ALA A 186 12.83 12.16 3.25
CA ALA A 186 13.02 13.31 2.37
C ALA A 186 12.29 13.17 1.02
N LEU A 187 12.29 11.96 0.43
CA LEU A 187 11.55 11.67 -0.80
C LEU A 187 10.03 11.77 -0.57
N ALA A 188 9.52 11.15 0.49
CA ALA A 188 8.11 11.14 0.82
C ALA A 188 7.60 12.57 1.08
N ALA A 189 8.35 13.38 1.85
CA ALA A 189 8.05 14.80 2.07
C ALA A 189 7.97 15.60 0.76
N ARG A 190 8.93 15.38 -0.15
CA ARG A 190 8.97 16.10 -1.43
C ARG A 190 7.81 15.74 -2.34
N LEU A 191 7.35 14.48 -2.33
CA LEU A 191 6.24 14.00 -3.17
C LEU A 191 4.86 14.20 -2.52
N ASN A 192 4.82 14.47 -1.21
CA ASN A 192 3.60 14.67 -0.45
C ASN A 192 3.63 16.02 0.31
N PRO A 193 3.85 17.16 -0.38
CA PRO A 193 4.07 18.45 0.27
C PRO A 193 2.86 18.98 1.07
N ASP A 194 1.67 18.45 0.78
CA ASP A 194 0.41 18.85 1.44
C ASP A 194 0.05 17.96 2.64
N VAL A 195 0.91 16.99 2.98
CA VAL A 195 0.67 16.06 4.09
C VAL A 195 1.51 16.47 5.29
N ALA A 196 0.84 16.94 6.34
CA ALA A 196 1.50 17.49 7.53
C ALA A 196 2.49 16.52 8.19
N TYR A 197 2.23 15.20 8.13
CA TYR A 197 3.11 14.18 8.72
C TYR A 197 4.57 14.30 8.27
N TRP A 198 4.82 14.62 7.01
CA TRP A 198 6.18 14.70 6.47
C TRP A 198 6.92 16.02 6.75
N HIS A 199 6.26 16.96 7.42
CA HIS A 199 6.78 18.31 7.68
C HIS A 199 6.81 18.63 9.18
N ILE A 200 6.68 17.61 10.03
CA ILE A 200 6.80 17.78 11.48
C ILE A 200 8.30 17.97 11.78
N GLU A 201 8.64 19.18 12.24
CA GLU A 201 9.97 19.53 12.80
C GLU A 201 10.20 18.90 14.17
#